data_AF-A0A929K3J1-F1
#
_entry.id   AF-A0A929K3J1-F1
#
_cell.length_a   1.000
_cell.length_b   1.000
_cell.length_c   1.000
_cell.angle_alpha   90.00
_cell.angle_beta   90.00
_cell.angle_gamma   90.00
#
_symmetry.space_group_name_H-M   'P 1'
#
loop_
_entity.id
_entity.type
_entity.pdbx_description
1 polymer ?
#
loop_
_entity_poly.entity_id
_entity_poly.type
_entity_poly.pdbx_seq_one_letter_code
_entity_poly.pdbx_strand_id
1 'polypeptide(L)'
;GNFTIDERIQDWATAIDTTEHMEGTGEFEMDSKTVLDQAANPLDFYDPNFYHKKTMQFQGNATNRLINREKFESSGIFGGTGTRVSEYFDVSMIQKDESSSIKTISAPGSGQSHRFATMDDFSGIWGIHSDWQKICQKEIRHHQMFMGNFSVQKDLTFEREVIIP
;
A
#
# COMPACT_ATOMS: atom_id res chain seq x y z
N GLY A 1 3.52 -24.69 7.47
CA GLY A 1 4.82 -24.38 8.11
C GLY A 1 4.72 -23.06 8.84
N ASN A 2 5.77 -22.66 9.57
CA ASN A 2 5.86 -21.30 10.11
C ASN A 2 6.66 -20.45 9.12
N PHE A 3 6.28 -19.20 8.96
CA PHE A 3 6.99 -18.27 8.08
C PHE A 3 6.93 -16.84 8.63
N THR A 4 7.92 -16.05 8.22
CA THR A 4 8.02 -14.63 8.48
C THR A 4 8.53 -13.96 7.22
N ILE A 5 7.97 -12.81 6.88
CA ILE A 5 8.35 -11.95 5.76
C ILE A 5 8.56 -10.56 6.33
N ASP A 6 9.74 -10.00 6.07
CA ASP A 6 10.11 -8.65 6.43
C ASP A 6 10.61 -7.94 5.17
N GLU A 7 9.95 -6.86 4.79
CA GLU A 7 10.36 -5.99 3.70
C GLU A 7 10.49 -4.55 4.20
N ARG A 8 11.58 -3.88 3.81
CA ARG A 8 11.73 -2.44 3.98
C ARG A 8 12.43 -1.87 2.76
N ILE A 9 11.76 -0.96 2.08
CA ILE A 9 12.33 -0.20 0.97
C ILE A 9 12.31 1.27 1.35
N GLN A 10 13.45 1.91 1.21
CA GLN A 10 13.59 3.34 1.47
C GLN A 10 14.36 3.96 0.31
N ASP A 11 13.69 4.86 -0.41
CA ASP A 11 14.28 5.65 -1.47
C ASP A 11 14.19 7.13 -1.12
N TRP A 12 15.35 7.72 -0.78
CA TRP A 12 15.44 9.14 -0.47
C TRP A 12 15.32 10.03 -1.70
N ALA A 13 15.68 9.55 -2.90
CA ALA A 13 15.64 10.35 -4.12
C ALA A 13 14.19 10.61 -4.56
N THR A 14 13.34 9.58 -4.44
CA THR A 14 11.92 9.65 -4.77
C THR A 14 11.03 9.89 -3.54
N ALA A 15 11.63 9.94 -2.35
CA ALA A 15 10.97 10.14 -1.05
C ALA A 15 9.89 9.08 -0.75
N ILE A 16 10.22 7.81 -0.97
CA ILE A 16 9.35 6.64 -0.78
C ILE A 16 9.88 5.80 0.39
N ASP A 17 9.00 5.39 1.30
CA ASP A 17 9.29 4.47 2.42
C ASP A 17 8.16 3.43 2.49
N THR A 18 8.49 2.17 2.20
CA THR A 18 7.55 1.06 2.30
C THR A 18 8.07 0.04 3.31
N THR A 19 7.16 -0.56 4.06
CA THR A 19 7.47 -1.62 5.02
C THR A 19 6.37 -2.65 5.04
N GLU A 20 6.73 -3.92 5.07
CA GLU A 20 5.83 -5.03 5.32
C GLU A 20 6.44 -5.93 6.39
N HIS A 21 5.61 -6.34 7.34
CA HIS A 21 5.93 -7.40 8.29
C HIS A 21 4.76 -8.36 8.34
N MET A 22 5.00 -9.60 7.93
CA MET A 22 4.00 -10.66 7.90
C MET A 22 4.55 -11.90 8.60
N GLU A 23 3.75 -12.48 9.49
CA GLU A 23 4.10 -13.72 10.17
C GLU A 23 2.89 -14.64 10.26
N GLY A 24 3.12 -15.93 10.10
CA GLY A 24 2.05 -16.89 10.15
C GLY A 24 2.49 -18.33 10.33
N THR A 25 1.53 -19.14 10.74
CA THR A 25 1.66 -20.59 10.78
C THR A 25 0.51 -21.17 9.98
N GLY A 26 0.77 -21.95 8.93
CA GLY A 26 -0.29 -22.51 8.09
C GLY A 26 0.17 -22.93 6.70
N GLU A 27 -0.81 -23.09 5.82
CA GLU A 27 -0.61 -23.20 4.39
C GLU A 27 -0.60 -21.78 3.81
N PHE A 28 0.42 -21.47 3.03
CA PHE A 28 0.67 -20.12 2.53
C PHE A 28 1.27 -20.20 1.13
N GLU A 29 0.73 -19.39 0.24
CA GLU A 29 1.24 -19.16 -1.10
C GLU A 29 1.17 -17.67 -1.42
N MET A 30 2.23 -17.17 -2.04
CA MET A 30 2.38 -15.75 -2.36
C MET A 30 3.18 -15.60 -3.64
N ASP A 31 2.73 -14.69 -4.49
CA ASP A 31 3.47 -14.12 -5.61
C ASP A 31 3.51 -12.61 -5.39
N SER A 32 4.71 -12.03 -5.44
CA SER A 32 4.88 -10.60 -5.29
C SER A 32 5.89 -10.05 -6.29
N LYS A 33 5.64 -8.81 -6.71
CA LYS A 33 6.51 -8.05 -7.58
C LYS A 33 6.59 -6.61 -7.07
N THR A 34 7.80 -6.18 -6.76
CA THR A 34 8.10 -4.79 -6.45
C THR A 34 9.06 -4.22 -7.50
N VAL A 35 8.76 -3.01 -7.97
CA VAL A 35 9.57 -2.25 -8.92
C VAL A 35 9.81 -0.86 -8.34
N LEU A 36 11.07 -0.43 -8.34
CA LEU A 36 11.48 0.92 -8.00
C LEU A 36 12.21 1.50 -9.21
N ASP A 37 11.67 2.58 -9.77
CA ASP A 37 12.24 3.27 -10.93
C ASP A 37 12.46 4.76 -10.66
N GLN A 38 13.73 5.12 -10.48
CA GLN A 38 14.16 6.50 -10.29
C GLN A 38 14.19 7.29 -11.61
N ALA A 39 14.17 6.60 -12.75
CA ALA A 39 14.17 7.16 -14.10
C ALA A 39 12.80 7.14 -14.77
N ALA A 40 11.73 6.84 -14.01
CA ALA A 40 10.35 6.82 -14.49
C ALA A 40 10.02 8.10 -15.27
N ASN A 41 9.35 7.94 -16.40
CA ASN A 41 9.03 9.02 -17.30
C ASN A 41 8.11 10.04 -16.62
N PRO A 42 8.57 11.28 -16.38
CA PRO A 42 7.77 12.28 -15.69
C PRO A 42 6.51 12.66 -16.47
N LEU A 43 6.49 12.46 -17.80
CA LEU A 43 5.35 12.78 -18.66
C LEU A 43 4.32 11.65 -18.77
N ASP A 44 4.67 10.40 -18.46
CA ASP A 44 3.75 9.26 -18.56
C ASP A 44 3.15 8.91 -17.20
N PHE A 45 1.89 9.28 -16.97
CA PHE A 45 1.19 9.02 -15.70
C PHE A 45 1.18 7.54 -15.30
N TYR A 46 1.24 6.62 -16.27
CA TYR A 46 1.23 5.17 -16.03
C TYR A 46 2.61 4.57 -15.78
N ASP A 47 3.65 5.40 -15.71
CA ASP A 47 5.02 5.04 -15.36
C ASP A 47 5.35 5.56 -13.94
N PRO A 48 5.04 4.78 -12.88
CA PRO A 48 5.24 5.20 -11.51
C PRO A 48 6.69 4.97 -11.04
N ASN A 49 7.14 5.79 -10.08
CA ASN A 49 8.45 5.61 -9.44
C ASN A 49 8.50 4.35 -8.57
N PHE A 50 7.36 3.90 -8.08
CA PHE A 50 7.23 2.67 -7.32
C PHE A 50 5.96 1.95 -7.75
N TYR A 51 6.09 0.64 -7.93
CA TYR A 51 4.98 -0.25 -8.19
C TYR A 51 5.15 -1.52 -7.37
N HIS A 52 4.11 -1.88 -6.62
CA HIS A 52 4.00 -3.13 -5.91
C HIS A 52 2.75 -3.86 -6.37
N LYS A 53 2.89 -5.18 -6.55
CA LYS A 53 1.77 -6.09 -6.75
C LYS A 53 2.00 -7.32 -5.90
N LYS A 54 0.94 -7.79 -5.24
CA LYS A 54 0.96 -8.98 -4.40
C LYS A 54 -0.33 -9.74 -4.56
N THR A 55 -0.20 -11.04 -4.83
CA THR A 55 -1.31 -11.98 -4.70
C THR A 55 -0.92 -13.02 -3.67
N MET A 56 -1.83 -13.33 -2.76
CA MET A 56 -1.55 -14.33 -1.74
C MET A 56 -2.79 -15.09 -1.33
N GLN A 57 -2.56 -16.28 -0.81
CA GLN A 57 -3.56 -17.09 -0.15
C GLN A 57 -2.98 -17.70 1.11
N PHE A 58 -3.78 -17.68 2.17
CA PHE A 58 -3.43 -18.28 3.44
C PHE A 58 -4.60 -19.09 3.96
N GLN A 59 -4.31 -20.30 4.42
CA GLN A 59 -5.26 -21.16 5.10
C GLN A 59 -4.65 -21.66 6.41
N GLY A 60 -5.25 -21.24 7.51
CA GLY A 60 -4.89 -21.60 8.87
C GLY A 60 -6.08 -22.19 9.63
N ASN A 61 -6.08 -21.99 10.95
CA ASN A 61 -7.17 -22.41 11.84
C ASN A 61 -7.32 -21.42 13.01
N ALA A 62 -8.10 -21.77 14.04
CA ALA A 62 -8.35 -20.88 15.17
C ALA A 62 -7.06 -20.45 15.93
N THR A 63 -6.01 -21.27 15.94
CA THR A 63 -4.73 -20.99 16.62
C THR A 63 -3.61 -20.60 15.66
N ASN A 64 -3.73 -21.01 14.40
CA ASN A 64 -2.75 -20.82 13.35
C ASN A 64 -3.22 -19.66 12.46
N ARG A 65 -2.75 -18.47 12.79
CA ARG A 65 -3.21 -17.21 12.19
C ARG A 65 -2.09 -16.55 11.40
N LEU A 66 -2.47 -15.69 10.48
CA LEU A 66 -1.60 -14.82 9.72
C LEU A 66 -1.81 -13.39 10.19
N ILE A 67 -0.73 -12.73 10.57
CA ILE A 67 -0.71 -11.33 10.98
C ILE A 67 0.14 -10.57 9.96
N ASN A 68 -0.38 -9.46 9.43
CA ASN A 68 0.35 -8.54 8.56
C ASN A 68 0.25 -7.11 9.07
N ARG A 69 1.34 -6.37 8.89
CA ARG A 69 1.43 -4.92 9.05
C ARG A 69 2.18 -4.37 7.86
N GLU A 70 1.47 -3.62 7.03
CA GLU A 70 2.01 -3.06 5.81
C GLU A 70 1.81 -1.56 5.75
N LYS A 71 2.77 -0.88 5.13
CA LYS A 71 2.76 0.56 4.96
C LYS A 71 3.37 0.93 3.62
N PHE A 72 2.64 1.75 2.88
CA PHE A 72 3.12 2.50 1.72
C PHE A 72 3.13 3.98 2.08
N GLU A 73 4.29 4.61 2.06
CA GLU A 73 4.42 6.01 2.42
C GLU A 73 5.29 6.74 1.40
N SER A 74 4.92 7.99 1.13
CA SER A 74 5.82 8.93 0.48
C SER A 74 5.66 10.31 1.08
N SER A 75 6.79 10.87 1.51
CA SER A 75 6.87 12.20 2.14
C SER A 75 7.03 13.31 1.10
N GLY A 76 7.50 12.99 -0.11
CA GLY A 76 7.79 13.97 -1.17
C GLY A 76 6.59 14.36 -2.04
N ILE A 77 5.50 13.60 -2.01
CA ILE A 77 4.35 13.89 -2.88
C ILE A 77 3.73 15.26 -2.54
N PHE A 78 3.33 15.97 -3.59
CA PHE A 78 2.62 17.25 -3.56
C PHE A 78 3.37 18.38 -2.86
N GLY A 79 4.70 18.40 -2.97
CA GLY A 79 5.55 19.43 -2.39
C GLY A 79 5.62 19.35 -0.87
N GLY A 80 5.79 18.14 -0.32
CA GLY A 80 5.91 17.89 1.12
C GLY A 80 4.58 17.66 1.85
N THR A 81 3.54 17.25 1.11
CA THR A 81 2.21 16.98 1.69
C THR A 81 2.10 15.57 2.27
N GLY A 82 3.00 14.65 1.96
CA GLY A 82 2.96 13.31 2.54
C GLY A 82 1.71 12.50 2.17
N THR A 83 1.89 11.23 1.86
CA THR A 83 0.77 10.29 1.74
C THR A 83 1.18 9.00 2.41
N ARG A 84 0.23 8.40 3.12
CA ARG A 84 0.45 7.13 3.77
C ARG A 84 -0.79 6.27 3.61
N VAL A 85 -0.58 5.01 3.24
CA VAL A 85 -1.57 3.95 3.34
C VAL A 85 -0.96 2.86 4.21
N SER A 86 -1.73 2.32 5.15
CA SER A 86 -1.31 1.23 6.01
C SER A 86 -2.42 0.20 6.08
N GLU A 87 -2.08 -1.05 5.82
CA GLU A 87 -2.98 -2.18 5.94
C GLU A 87 -2.55 -3.04 7.14
N TYR A 88 -3.55 -3.56 7.84
CA TYR A 88 -3.37 -4.53 8.91
C TYR A 88 -4.37 -5.65 8.74
N PHE A 89 -3.93 -6.89 8.90
CA PHE A 89 -4.84 -8.00 9.08
C PHE A 89 -4.31 -9.02 10.07
N ASP A 90 -5.24 -9.65 10.77
CA ASP A 90 -5.02 -10.79 11.65
C ASP A 90 -6.14 -11.78 11.33
N VAL A 91 -5.81 -12.85 10.61
CA VAL A 91 -6.77 -13.71 9.93
C VAL A 91 -6.43 -15.18 10.04
N SER A 92 -7.47 -16.03 10.05
CA SER A 92 -7.30 -17.49 9.93
C SER A 92 -7.37 -17.99 8.49
N MET A 93 -7.91 -17.19 7.58
CA MET A 93 -7.89 -17.43 6.14
C MET A 93 -7.97 -16.09 5.41
N ILE A 94 -7.28 -15.99 4.27
CA ILE A 94 -7.38 -14.84 3.38
C ILE A 94 -7.01 -15.22 1.94
N GLN A 95 -7.73 -14.68 0.97
CA GLN A 95 -7.34 -14.60 -0.43
C GLN A 95 -7.25 -13.12 -0.80
N LYS A 96 -6.08 -12.68 -1.26
CA LYS A 96 -5.75 -11.27 -1.48
C LYS A 96 -5.17 -11.04 -2.88
N ASP A 97 -5.61 -9.96 -3.52
CA ASP A 97 -4.98 -9.33 -4.69
C ASP A 97 -4.81 -7.85 -4.40
N GLU A 98 -3.57 -7.38 -4.40
CA GLU A 98 -3.18 -6.03 -4.05
C GLU A 98 -2.28 -5.41 -5.11
N SER A 99 -2.46 -4.11 -5.32
CA SER A 99 -1.50 -3.28 -6.03
C SER A 99 -1.36 -1.91 -5.37
N SER A 100 -0.13 -1.40 -5.35
CA SER A 100 0.19 -0.06 -4.90
C SER A 100 1.11 0.61 -5.90
N SER A 101 0.86 1.88 -6.20
CA SER A 101 1.72 2.66 -7.10
C SER A 101 1.91 4.06 -6.57
N ILE A 102 3.16 4.53 -6.58
CA ILE A 102 3.52 5.87 -6.15
C ILE A 102 4.26 6.58 -7.29
N LYS A 103 3.77 7.75 -7.66
CA LYS A 103 4.41 8.67 -8.59
C LYS A 103 4.73 9.98 -7.88
N THR A 104 6.02 10.23 -7.68
CA THR A 104 6.52 11.40 -6.94
C THR A 104 7.13 12.45 -7.86
N ILE A 105 7.65 12.08 -9.03
CA ILE A 105 8.23 13.00 -10.00
C ILE A 105 7.16 13.37 -11.05
N SER A 106 7.02 14.67 -11.29
CA SER A 106 6.08 15.21 -12.28
C SER A 106 6.68 16.46 -12.92
N ALA A 107 6.74 16.48 -14.25
CA ALA A 107 6.96 17.71 -15.02
C ALA A 107 5.70 18.61 -14.95
N PRO A 108 5.81 19.92 -15.24
CA PRO A 108 4.63 20.78 -15.36
C PRO A 108 3.61 20.22 -16.36
N GLY A 109 2.33 20.15 -15.98
CA GLY A 109 1.28 19.51 -16.80
C GLY A 109 1.19 17.98 -16.66
N SER A 110 1.96 17.37 -15.75
CA SER A 110 1.80 15.96 -15.34
C SER A 110 1.45 15.88 -13.85
N GLY A 111 0.75 14.81 -13.46
CA GLY A 111 0.27 14.62 -12.08
C GLY A 111 1.20 13.78 -11.22
N GLN A 112 1.12 13.99 -9.91
CA GLN A 112 1.65 13.08 -8.90
C GLN A 112 0.51 12.22 -8.36
N SER A 113 0.81 10.98 -7.96
CA SER A 113 -0.21 10.06 -7.47
C SER A 113 0.30 9.08 -6.42
N HIS A 114 -0.61 8.66 -5.54
CA HIS A 114 -0.44 7.49 -4.70
C HIS A 114 -1.74 6.70 -4.78
N ARG A 115 -1.68 5.53 -5.40
CA ARG A 115 -2.81 4.62 -5.54
C ARG A 115 -2.54 3.35 -4.76
N PHE A 116 -3.57 2.88 -4.06
CA PHE A 116 -3.59 1.60 -3.38
C PHE A 116 -4.93 0.92 -3.69
N ALA A 117 -4.87 -0.29 -4.20
CA ALA A 117 -6.04 -1.10 -4.50
C ALA A 117 -5.86 -2.50 -3.92
N THR A 118 -6.88 -3.00 -3.24
CA THR A 118 -6.90 -4.34 -2.65
C THR A 118 -8.27 -5.00 -2.82
N MET A 119 -8.26 -6.31 -3.01
CA MET A 119 -9.41 -7.19 -2.97
C MET A 119 -9.08 -8.36 -2.04
N ASP A 120 -9.81 -8.43 -0.92
CA ASP A 120 -9.55 -9.37 0.17
C ASP A 120 -10.82 -10.15 0.49
N ASP A 121 -10.75 -11.48 0.46
CA ASP A 121 -11.75 -12.38 1.07
C ASP A 121 -11.10 -13.03 2.29
N PHE A 122 -11.62 -12.73 3.50
CA PHE A 122 -10.94 -13.11 4.73
C PHE A 122 -11.89 -13.53 5.86
N SER A 123 -11.33 -14.27 6.83
CA SER A 123 -11.94 -14.53 8.14
C SER A 123 -11.01 -14.05 9.26
N GLY A 124 -11.44 -13.04 10.00
CA GLY A 124 -10.67 -12.43 11.08
C GLY A 124 -10.86 -10.93 11.16
N ILE A 125 -9.78 -10.21 11.45
CA ILE A 125 -9.72 -8.75 11.51
C ILE A 125 -8.95 -8.27 10.29
N TRP A 126 -9.51 -7.30 9.59
CA TRP A 126 -8.83 -6.57 8.53
C TRP A 126 -9.10 -5.08 8.72
N GLY A 127 -8.12 -4.24 8.46
CA GLY A 127 -8.26 -2.80 8.60
C GLY A 127 -7.28 -2.04 7.73
N ILE A 128 -7.71 -0.84 7.36
CA ILE A 128 -6.93 0.08 6.56
C ILE A 128 -6.95 1.46 7.19
N HIS A 129 -5.79 2.09 7.21
CA HIS A 129 -5.58 3.47 7.61
C HIS A 129 -4.92 4.21 6.47
N SER A 130 -5.41 5.40 6.13
CA SER A 130 -4.80 6.24 5.11
C SER A 130 -4.83 7.71 5.49
N ASP A 131 -3.70 8.37 5.30
CA ASP A 131 -3.49 9.78 5.64
C ASP A 131 -2.96 10.57 4.44
N TRP A 132 -3.46 11.79 4.29
CA TRP A 132 -3.00 12.77 3.32
C TRP A 132 -2.91 14.14 3.99
N GLN A 133 -1.70 14.67 4.21
CA GLN A 133 -1.51 15.77 5.17
C GLN A 133 -0.52 16.86 4.74
N LYS A 134 -1.03 17.99 4.24
CA LYS A 134 -0.21 19.18 4.05
C LYS A 134 -0.23 20.04 5.31
N ILE A 135 0.93 20.24 5.93
CA ILE A 135 1.09 21.07 7.13
C ILE A 135 0.43 22.44 6.91
N CYS A 136 -0.46 22.82 7.84
CA CYS A 136 -1.23 24.07 7.85
C CYS A 136 -2.16 24.30 6.64
N GLN A 137 -2.44 23.30 5.81
CA GLN A 137 -3.27 23.47 4.61
C GLN A 137 -4.35 22.39 4.45
N LYS A 138 -4.04 21.13 4.72
CA LYS A 138 -4.97 20.03 4.45
C LYS A 138 -4.64 18.81 5.30
N GLU A 139 -5.66 18.17 5.85
CA GLU A 139 -5.52 16.89 6.51
C GLU A 139 -6.74 16.03 6.19
N ILE A 140 -6.52 14.87 5.59
CA ILE A 140 -7.53 13.86 5.36
C ILE A 140 -7.03 12.57 5.99
N ARG A 141 -7.81 12.04 6.93
CA ARG A 141 -7.56 10.73 7.54
C ARG A 141 -8.75 9.84 7.30
N HIS A 142 -8.48 8.59 6.98
CA HIS A 142 -9.49 7.58 6.77
C HIS A 142 -9.07 6.30 7.49
N HIS A 143 -9.99 5.71 8.22
CA HIS A 143 -9.76 4.51 9.02
C HIS A 143 -10.98 3.60 8.90
N GLN A 144 -10.75 2.35 8.52
CA GLN A 144 -11.77 1.31 8.46
C GLN A 144 -11.24 0.04 9.12
N MET A 145 -12.14 -0.67 9.79
CA MET A 145 -11.85 -1.94 10.43
C MET A 145 -13.07 -2.85 10.33
N PHE A 146 -12.83 -4.09 9.93
CA PHE A 146 -13.83 -5.13 9.73
C PHE A 146 -13.43 -6.34 10.57
N MET A 147 -14.39 -6.97 11.23
CA MET A 147 -14.17 -8.14 12.08
C MET A 147 -15.24 -9.20 11.85
N GLY A 148 -14.84 -10.34 11.29
CA GLY A 148 -15.75 -11.40 10.88
C GLY A 148 -15.31 -12.03 9.56
N ASN A 149 -16.29 -12.45 8.75
CA ASN A 149 -16.06 -13.02 7.43
C ASN A 149 -16.57 -12.02 6.39
N PHE A 150 -15.66 -11.46 5.60
CA PHE A 150 -16.00 -10.42 4.65
C PHE A 150 -15.23 -10.59 3.35
N SER A 151 -15.85 -10.11 2.27
CA SER A 151 -15.16 -9.78 1.03
C SER A 151 -15.13 -8.26 0.91
N VAL A 152 -13.93 -7.68 0.86
CA VAL A 152 -13.69 -6.25 0.77
C VAL A 152 -12.97 -5.96 -0.53
N GLN A 153 -13.47 -4.97 -1.26
CA GLN A 153 -12.77 -4.39 -2.41
C GLN A 153 -12.60 -2.89 -2.16
N LYS A 154 -11.37 -2.41 -2.24
CA LYS A 154 -11.05 -1.00 -2.03
C LYS A 154 -10.09 -0.50 -3.10
N ASP A 155 -10.42 0.64 -3.68
CA ASP A 155 -9.50 1.49 -4.43
C ASP A 155 -9.40 2.83 -3.69
N LEU A 156 -8.17 3.27 -3.44
CA LEU A 156 -7.81 4.54 -2.84
C LEU A 156 -6.80 5.21 -3.76
N THR A 157 -7.15 6.40 -4.25
CA THR A 157 -6.30 7.15 -5.15
C THR A 157 -6.19 8.59 -4.67
N PHE A 158 -4.96 9.01 -4.39
CA PHE A 158 -4.60 10.40 -4.12
C PHE A 158 -3.92 10.97 -5.35
N GLU A 159 -4.47 12.02 -5.93
CA GLU A 159 -3.94 12.65 -7.14
C GLU A 159 -3.91 14.17 -7.00
N ARG A 160 -2.91 14.78 -7.64
CA ARG A 160 -2.89 16.22 -7.90
C ARG A 160 -2.06 16.51 -9.14
N GLU A 161 -2.55 17.44 -9.92
CA GLU A 161 -1.87 17.99 -11.10
C GLU A 161 -0.85 19.06 -10.69
N VAL A 162 0.30 19.10 -11.37
CA VAL A 162 1.27 20.18 -11.21
C VAL A 162 0.92 21.34 -12.13
N ILE A 163 0.29 22.36 -11.55
CA ILE A 163 -0.11 23.60 -12.22
C ILE A 163 1.07 24.58 -12.19
N ILE A 164 1.42 25.17 -13.34
CA ILE A 164 2.35 26.30 -13.42
C ILE A 164 1.57 27.55 -12.94
N PRO A 165 2.08 28.30 -11.93
CA PRO A 165 1.43 29.51 -11.44
C PRO A 165 1.39 30.64 -12.47
#